data_AF-A0A371QQ36-F1
#
_entry.id   AF-A0A371QQ36-F1
#
_cell.length_a   1.000
_cell.length_b   1.000
_cell.length_c   1.000
_cell.angle_alpha   90.00
_cell.angle_beta   90.00
_cell.angle_gamma   90.00
#
_symmetry.space_group_name_H-M   'P 1'
#
loop_
_entity.id
_entity.type
_entity.pdbx_description
1 polymer ?
#
loop_
_entity_poly.entity_id
_entity_poly.type
_entity_poly.pdbx_seq_one_letter_code
_entity_poly.pdbx_strand_id
1 'polypeptide(L)'
;MKKTYFLSSLLFIFVSCIHTQDIIDERVSNQIPSEANQVIIETSLSDDELFDTISETLIREGHRIERDRELMSINTEGRDIGLTTYVRYNLLIADGTVTGRVDWMSESHSKSNSGVYWREAKWTAGRSARAFASLTDLLLQFEHETFRFK
;
A
#
# COMPACT_ATOMS: atom_id res chain seq x y z
N MET A 1 -30.98 -18.77 50.81
CA MET A 1 -29.76 -17.93 50.73
C MET A 1 -28.55 -18.83 50.50
N LYS A 2 -27.85 -18.67 49.37
CA LYS A 2 -26.38 -18.74 49.20
C LYS A 2 -26.08 -18.43 47.73
N LYS A 3 -25.50 -17.24 47.51
CA LYS A 3 -24.98 -16.78 46.22
C LYS A 3 -23.58 -17.38 46.04
N THR A 4 -23.23 -17.77 44.83
CA THR A 4 -21.84 -17.84 44.37
C THR A 4 -21.78 -17.43 42.90
N TYR A 5 -20.79 -16.60 42.62
CA TYR A 5 -20.62 -15.75 41.45
C TYR A 5 -19.68 -16.38 40.41
N PHE A 6 -19.79 -15.89 39.17
CA PHE A 6 -18.73 -15.62 38.20
C PHE A 6 -17.70 -16.71 37.88
N LEU A 7 -17.64 -17.10 36.61
CA LEU A 7 -16.45 -16.76 35.82
C LEU A 7 -16.79 -16.58 34.34
N SER A 8 -16.83 -15.31 33.95
CA SER A 8 -16.85 -14.83 32.59
C SER A 8 -15.52 -15.16 31.90
N SER A 9 -15.51 -16.16 31.01
CA SER A 9 -14.47 -16.25 29.97
C SER A 9 -14.91 -15.43 28.77
N LEU A 10 -14.78 -14.10 28.89
CA LEU A 10 -14.84 -13.19 27.76
C LEU A 10 -13.50 -13.34 27.03
N LEU A 11 -13.50 -14.16 25.98
CA LEU A 11 -12.36 -14.32 25.09
C LEU A 11 -12.17 -12.98 24.34
N PHE A 12 -11.30 -12.11 24.86
CA PHE A 12 -10.81 -10.94 24.13
C PHE A 12 -9.99 -11.44 22.95
N ILE A 13 -10.63 -11.58 21.79
CA ILE A 13 -9.92 -11.61 20.52
C ILE A 13 -9.37 -10.20 20.31
N PHE A 14 -8.15 -9.96 20.77
CA PHE A 14 -7.37 -8.82 20.31
C PHE A 14 -7.05 -9.08 18.84
N VAL A 15 -7.99 -8.73 17.95
CA VAL A 15 -7.64 -8.45 16.57
C VAL A 15 -6.68 -7.29 16.67
N SER A 16 -5.39 -7.55 16.45
CA SER A 16 -4.39 -6.50 16.30
C SER A 16 -4.87 -5.62 15.15
N CYS A 17 -5.53 -4.51 15.48
CA CYS A 17 -5.88 -3.47 14.52
C CYS A 17 -4.56 -2.92 14.01
N ILE A 18 -4.10 -3.45 12.87
CA ILE A 18 -3.04 -2.84 12.09
C ILE A 18 -3.68 -1.58 11.52
N HIS A 19 -3.39 -0.45 12.17
CA HIS A 19 -3.90 0.86 11.80
C HIS A 19 -3.09 1.39 10.61
N THR A 20 -3.74 2.20 9.78
CA THR A 20 -3.15 2.94 8.65
C THR A 20 -2.80 4.38 9.01
N GLN A 21 -3.24 4.85 10.19
CA GLN A 21 -3.08 6.22 10.68
C GLN A 21 -1.61 6.63 10.90
N ASP A 22 -0.68 5.67 10.94
CA ASP A 22 0.77 5.94 11.00
C ASP A 22 1.41 6.11 9.62
N ILE A 23 0.67 5.91 8.52
CA ILE A 23 1.18 6.02 7.15
C ILE A 23 0.59 7.24 6.44
N ILE A 24 -0.73 7.42 6.45
CA ILE A 24 -1.40 8.55 5.78
C ILE A 24 -2.28 9.34 6.75
N ASP A 25 -2.42 10.64 6.47
CA ASP A 25 -3.30 11.54 7.22
C ASP A 25 -4.76 11.06 7.18
N GLU A 26 -5.48 11.25 8.30
CA GLU A 26 -6.87 10.85 8.45
C GLU A 26 -7.79 11.46 7.39
N ARG A 27 -7.51 12.68 6.93
CA ARG A 27 -8.28 13.36 5.87
C ARG A 27 -8.16 12.63 4.54
N VAL A 28 -6.97 12.14 4.20
CA VAL A 28 -6.75 11.31 3.00
C VAL A 28 -7.44 9.97 3.17
N SER A 29 -7.22 9.31 4.32
CA SER A 29 -7.86 8.03 4.66
C SER A 29 -9.39 8.06 4.50
N ASN A 30 -10.03 9.16 4.88
CA ASN A 30 -11.49 9.33 4.79
C ASN A 30 -12.00 9.58 3.37
N GLN A 31 -11.13 9.85 2.40
CA GLN A 31 -11.48 10.04 0.99
C GLN A 31 -11.35 8.75 0.16
N ILE A 32 -10.67 7.74 0.69
CA ILE A 32 -10.45 6.49 -0.04
C ILE A 32 -11.73 5.64 0.01
N PRO A 33 -12.34 5.31 -1.15
CA PRO A 33 -13.52 4.47 -1.18
C PRO A 33 -13.19 3.03 -0.78
N SER A 34 -14.15 2.35 -0.16
CA SER A 34 -14.02 0.94 0.20
C SER A 34 -13.69 0.10 -1.03
N GLU A 35 -12.79 -0.87 -0.87
CA GLU A 35 -12.31 -1.79 -1.92
C GLU A 35 -11.45 -1.15 -3.02
N ALA A 36 -11.11 0.15 -2.92
CA ALA A 36 -10.18 0.78 -3.86
C ALA A 36 -8.86 0.00 -3.95
N ASN A 37 -8.38 -0.24 -5.15
CA ASN A 37 -7.16 -1.00 -5.44
C ASN A 37 -6.19 -0.25 -6.37
N GLN A 38 -6.55 0.96 -6.81
CA GLN A 38 -5.69 1.85 -7.56
C GLN A 38 -5.62 3.22 -6.93
N VAL A 39 -4.42 3.80 -6.97
CA VAL A 39 -4.16 5.21 -6.70
C VAL A 39 -3.76 5.85 -8.03
N ILE A 40 -4.40 6.96 -8.39
CA ILE A 40 -4.16 7.61 -9.66
C ILE A 40 -3.90 9.09 -9.43
N ILE A 41 -2.80 9.58 -9.98
CA ILE A 41 -2.45 11.00 -10.01
C ILE A 41 -2.35 11.48 -11.44
N GLU A 42 -2.79 12.72 -11.68
CA GLU A 42 -2.59 13.43 -12.95
C GLU A 42 -1.75 14.67 -12.70
N THR A 43 -0.86 14.98 -13.64
CA THR A 43 0.15 16.03 -13.49
C THR A 43 0.48 16.65 -14.84
N SER A 44 1.01 17.86 -14.81
CA SER A 44 1.50 18.57 -16.00
C SER A 44 2.91 18.16 -16.41
N LEU A 45 3.61 17.37 -15.59
CA LEU A 45 4.95 16.87 -15.90
C LEU A 45 4.91 15.89 -17.08
N SER A 46 6.00 15.86 -17.83
CA SER A 46 6.16 14.88 -18.92
C SER A 46 6.30 13.46 -18.36
N ASP A 47 5.86 12.46 -19.13
CA ASP A 47 5.98 11.05 -18.71
C ASP A 47 7.44 10.65 -18.42
N ASP A 48 8.39 11.20 -19.18
CA ASP A 48 9.83 10.98 -18.96
C ASP A 48 10.29 11.53 -17.60
N GLU A 49 9.89 12.76 -17.27
CA GLU A 49 10.23 13.42 -16.01
C GLU A 49 9.60 12.71 -14.82
N LEU A 50 8.34 12.26 -14.95
CA LEU A 50 7.68 11.44 -13.93
C LEU A 50 8.39 10.12 -13.73
N PHE A 51 8.76 9.44 -14.81
CA PHE A 51 9.43 8.15 -14.76
C PHE A 51 10.76 8.24 -14.01
N ASP A 52 11.55 9.27 -14.30
CA ASP A 52 12.84 9.46 -13.66
C ASP A 52 12.65 9.89 -12.19
N THR A 53 11.75 10.84 -11.91
CA THR A 53 11.48 11.34 -10.55
C THR A 53 10.96 10.24 -9.60
N ILE A 54 10.03 9.41 -10.09
CA ILE A 54 9.50 8.28 -9.33
C ILE A 54 10.59 7.24 -9.09
N SER A 55 11.38 6.92 -10.12
CA SER A 55 12.49 5.96 -10.01
C SER A 55 13.50 6.38 -8.94
N GLU A 56 13.92 7.66 -8.97
CA GLU A 56 14.86 8.21 -8.00
C GLU A 56 14.30 8.21 -6.58
N THR A 57 13.01 8.57 -6.43
CA THR A 57 12.34 8.58 -5.12
C THR A 57 12.27 7.17 -4.54
N LEU A 58 11.87 6.16 -5.33
CA LEU A 58 11.83 4.77 -4.89
C LEU A 58 13.21 4.25 -4.49
N ILE A 59 14.26 4.55 -5.27
CA ILE A 59 15.64 4.17 -4.93
C ILE A 59 16.08 4.83 -3.62
N ARG A 60 15.79 6.12 -3.44
CA ARG A 60 16.11 6.88 -2.23
C ARG A 60 15.41 6.30 -0.99
N GLU A 61 14.18 5.81 -1.14
CA GLU A 61 13.44 5.12 -0.08
C GLU A 61 13.94 3.67 0.17
N GLY A 62 14.88 3.20 -0.63
CA GLY A 62 15.51 1.88 -0.49
C GLY A 62 14.75 0.76 -1.20
N HIS A 63 13.88 1.06 -2.15
CA HIS A 63 13.29 0.05 -3.02
C HIS A 63 14.31 -0.43 -4.05
N ARG A 64 14.29 -1.73 -4.34
CA ARG A 64 14.89 -2.29 -5.55
C ARG A 64 13.84 -2.23 -6.64
N ILE A 65 14.17 -1.62 -7.78
CA ILE A 65 13.21 -1.33 -8.83
C ILE A 65 13.59 -2.01 -10.14
N GLU A 66 12.59 -2.48 -10.86
CA GLU A 66 12.65 -2.90 -12.25
C GLU A 66 11.95 -1.83 -13.09
N ARG A 67 12.63 -1.35 -14.12
CA ARG A 67 12.19 -0.23 -14.97
C ARG A 67 11.99 -0.76 -16.38
N ASP A 68 10.79 -0.61 -16.92
CA ASP A 68 10.49 -0.88 -18.32
C ASP A 68 10.16 0.44 -19.00
N ARG A 69 11.09 0.93 -19.82
CA ARG A 69 10.95 2.23 -20.49
C ARG A 69 10.13 2.15 -21.78
N GLU A 70 9.91 0.96 -22.33
CA GLU A 70 9.03 0.78 -23.48
C GLU A 70 7.57 0.83 -23.02
N LEU A 71 7.27 0.20 -21.88
CA LEU A 71 5.93 0.18 -21.29
C LEU A 71 5.67 1.34 -20.31
N MET A 72 6.66 2.21 -20.08
CA MET A 72 6.61 3.28 -19.09
C MET A 72 6.13 2.78 -17.71
N SER A 73 6.68 1.64 -17.28
CA SER A 73 6.33 1.01 -16.02
C SER A 73 7.50 0.87 -15.06
N ILE A 74 7.20 0.99 -13.77
CA ILE A 74 8.16 0.84 -12.67
C ILE A 74 7.56 -0.15 -11.67
N ASN A 75 8.24 -1.28 -11.48
CA ASN A 75 7.87 -2.31 -10.52
C ASN A 75 8.90 -2.37 -9.40
N THR A 76 8.48 -2.65 -8.18
CA THR A 76 9.41 -2.81 -7.05
C THR A 76 9.47 -4.24 -6.54
N GLU A 77 10.64 -4.65 -6.05
CA GLU A 77 10.76 -5.88 -5.26
C GLU A 77 10.10 -5.69 -3.88
N GLY A 78 9.86 -6.82 -3.20
CA GLY A 78 9.19 -6.83 -1.91
C GLY A 78 9.98 -6.10 -0.82
N ARG A 79 9.42 -5.04 -0.25
CA ARG A 79 10.00 -4.27 0.87
C ARG A 79 9.07 -4.26 2.08
N ASP A 80 9.62 -4.43 3.29
CA ASP A 80 8.85 -4.30 4.52
C ASP A 80 8.53 -2.83 4.82
N ILE A 81 7.25 -2.53 5.04
CA ILE A 81 6.73 -1.21 5.45
C ILE A 81 6.26 -1.21 6.92
N GLY A 82 6.74 -2.19 7.70
CA GLY A 82 6.44 -2.36 9.10
C GLY A 82 5.26 -3.29 9.35
N LEU A 83 5.14 -3.72 10.61
CA LEU A 83 4.13 -4.68 11.07
C LEU A 83 4.12 -5.96 10.23
N THR A 84 5.29 -6.42 9.78
CA THR A 84 5.51 -7.61 8.95
C THR A 84 4.75 -7.56 7.61
N THR A 85 4.52 -6.36 7.09
CA THR A 85 3.78 -6.11 5.85
C THR A 85 4.78 -5.79 4.76
N TYR A 86 4.93 -6.68 3.79
CA TYR A 86 5.79 -6.45 2.64
C TYR A 86 4.95 -5.96 1.47
N VAL A 87 5.49 -5.03 0.69
CA VAL A 87 4.81 -4.45 -0.47
C VAL A 87 5.65 -4.53 -1.74
N ARG A 88 4.98 -4.65 -2.88
CA ARG A 88 5.51 -4.43 -4.23
C ARG A 88 4.61 -3.43 -4.92
N TYR A 89 5.20 -2.36 -5.44
CA TYR A 89 4.48 -1.36 -6.21
C TYR A 89 4.58 -1.72 -7.69
N ASN A 90 3.48 -1.53 -8.40
CA ASN A 90 3.40 -1.61 -9.85
C ASN A 90 2.86 -0.26 -10.33
N LEU A 91 3.71 0.55 -10.93
CA LEU A 91 3.39 1.90 -11.37
C LEU A 91 3.40 1.95 -12.90
N LEU A 92 2.34 2.48 -13.50
CA LEU A 92 2.23 2.72 -14.92
C LEU A 92 2.11 4.22 -15.16
N ILE A 93 2.92 4.74 -16.08
CA ILE A 93 2.95 6.15 -16.46
C ILE A 93 2.48 6.26 -17.90
N ALA A 94 1.47 7.08 -18.15
CA ALA A 94 0.97 7.35 -19.49
C ALA A 94 0.18 8.65 -19.51
N ASP A 95 0.44 9.51 -20.50
CA ASP A 95 -0.34 10.71 -20.79
C ASP A 95 -0.46 11.65 -19.58
N GLY A 96 0.65 11.91 -18.87
CA GLY A 96 0.68 12.74 -17.67
C GLY A 96 -0.06 12.12 -16.49
N THR A 97 -0.32 10.82 -16.52
CA THR A 97 -1.02 10.08 -15.47
C THR A 97 -0.12 9.00 -14.90
N VAL A 98 -0.09 8.86 -13.57
CA VAL A 98 0.51 7.70 -12.90
C VAL A 98 -0.60 6.88 -12.26
N THR A 99 -0.71 5.62 -12.68
CA THR A 99 -1.58 4.63 -12.04
C THR A 99 -0.75 3.67 -11.21
N GLY A 100 -0.92 3.72 -9.91
CA GLY A 100 -0.26 2.81 -8.97
C GLY A 100 -1.18 1.69 -8.51
N ARG A 101 -0.61 0.49 -8.42
CA ARG A 101 -1.15 -0.65 -7.67
C ARG A 101 -0.10 -1.19 -6.72
N VAL A 102 -0.55 -1.87 -5.67
CA VAL A 102 0.34 -2.48 -4.69
C VAL A 102 -0.09 -3.89 -4.37
N ASP A 103 0.85 -4.83 -4.47
CA ASP A 103 0.69 -6.16 -3.93
C ASP A 103 1.34 -6.22 -2.55
N TRP A 104 0.79 -7.06 -1.69
CA TRP A 104 1.30 -7.25 -0.34
C TRP A 104 1.38 -8.71 0.08
N MET A 105 2.27 -8.97 1.03
CA MET A 105 2.35 -10.24 1.74
C MET A 105 2.68 -10.04 3.22
N SER A 106 2.41 -11.07 4.02
CA SER A 106 2.83 -11.13 5.43
C SER A 106 4.10 -11.96 5.56
N GLU A 107 5.05 -11.55 6.40
CA GLU A 107 6.29 -12.33 6.66
C GLU A 107 6.00 -13.80 7.06
N SER A 108 4.91 -14.03 7.79
CA SER A 108 4.50 -15.39 8.17
C SER A 108 4.22 -16.31 6.98
N HIS A 109 3.87 -15.76 5.82
CA HIS A 109 3.58 -16.53 4.60
C HIS A 109 4.82 -16.73 3.73
N SER A 110 5.84 -15.86 3.84
CA SER A 110 7.11 -16.04 3.10
C SER A 110 7.92 -17.25 3.60
N LYS A 111 7.68 -17.69 4.84
CA LYS A 111 8.32 -18.85 5.48
C LYS A 111 7.53 -20.16 5.36
N SER A 112 6.35 -20.14 4.75
CA SER A 112 5.52 -21.34 4.55
C SER A 112 5.92 -22.07 3.26
N ASN A 113 6.03 -23.40 3.31
CA ASN A 113 6.38 -24.25 2.15
C ASN A 113 5.33 -24.22 1.01
N SER A 114 4.27 -23.41 1.12
CA SER A 114 3.21 -23.24 0.13
C SER A 114 3.48 -22.15 -0.92
N GLY A 115 4.70 -21.63 -1.01
CA GLY A 115 5.09 -20.61 -1.98
C GLY A 115 4.79 -19.20 -1.51
N VAL A 116 5.55 -18.24 -2.03
CA VAL A 116 5.40 -16.81 -1.73
C VAL A 116 4.19 -16.28 -2.50
N TYR A 117 3.07 -16.09 -1.81
CA TYR A 117 1.83 -15.59 -2.43
C TYR A 117 1.64 -14.09 -2.17
N TRP A 118 1.89 -13.29 -3.20
CA TRP A 118 1.57 -11.87 -3.23
C TRP A 118 0.07 -11.68 -3.50
N ARG A 119 -0.56 -10.74 -2.81
CA ARG A 119 -1.98 -10.42 -2.95
C ARG A 119 -2.15 -8.96 -3.29
N GLU A 120 -3.01 -8.65 -4.25
CA GLU A 120 -3.39 -7.27 -4.53
C GLU A 120 -3.98 -6.62 -3.27
N ALA A 121 -3.46 -5.44 -2.93
CA ALA A 121 -3.94 -4.65 -1.82
C ALA A 121 -5.21 -3.89 -2.21
N LYS A 122 -6.12 -3.82 -1.26
CA LYS A 122 -7.34 -3.02 -1.33
C LYS A 122 -7.56 -2.21 -0.07
N TRP A 123 -8.26 -1.10 -0.19
CA TRP A 123 -8.71 -0.28 0.92
C TRP A 123 -9.87 -0.94 1.68
N THR A 124 -9.52 -1.85 2.60
CA THR A 124 -10.48 -2.63 3.39
C THR A 124 -10.14 -2.60 4.87
N ALA A 125 -9.22 -3.44 5.33
CA ALA A 125 -8.74 -3.47 6.70
C ALA A 125 -7.35 -4.12 6.80
N GLY A 126 -6.69 -3.88 7.94
CA GLY A 126 -5.44 -4.54 8.31
C GLY A 126 -4.30 -4.29 7.33
N ARG A 127 -3.50 -5.34 7.06
CA ARG A 127 -2.30 -5.24 6.21
C ARG A 127 -2.60 -4.85 4.76
N SER A 128 -3.77 -5.21 4.24
CA SER A 128 -4.22 -4.79 2.90
C SER A 128 -4.37 -3.28 2.84
N ALA A 129 -5.11 -2.69 3.78
CA ALA A 129 -5.26 -1.24 3.86
C ALA A 129 -3.92 -0.55 4.17
N ARG A 130 -3.05 -1.15 4.99
CA ARG A 130 -1.69 -0.64 5.25
C ARG A 130 -0.83 -0.56 3.99
N ALA A 131 -0.82 -1.62 3.18
CA ALA A 131 -0.10 -1.63 1.91
C ALA A 131 -0.66 -0.61 0.91
N PHE A 132 -1.99 -0.49 0.85
CA PHE A 132 -2.63 0.53 0.01
C PHE A 132 -2.29 1.96 0.49
N ALA A 133 -2.26 2.18 1.81
CA ALA A 133 -1.85 3.44 2.40
C ALA A 133 -0.41 3.81 2.03
N SER A 134 0.52 2.87 2.01
CA SER A 134 1.93 3.19 1.68
C SER A 134 2.13 3.58 0.22
N LEU A 135 1.37 2.99 -0.69
CA LEU A 135 1.33 3.44 -2.08
C LEU A 135 0.71 4.83 -2.21
N THR A 136 -0.36 5.08 -1.45
CA THR A 136 -1.04 6.38 -1.41
C THR A 136 -0.08 7.46 -0.92
N ASP A 137 0.63 7.20 0.18
CA ASP A 137 1.66 8.10 0.73
C ASP A 137 2.77 8.39 -0.29
N LEU A 138 3.31 7.35 -0.94
CA LEU A 138 4.31 7.52 -2.00
C LEU A 138 3.82 8.46 -3.10
N LEU A 139 2.63 8.21 -3.65
CA LEU A 139 2.14 8.99 -4.80
C LEU A 139 1.75 10.42 -4.43
N LEU A 140 1.40 10.69 -3.17
CA LEU A 140 1.16 12.05 -2.67
C LEU A 140 2.41 12.91 -2.59
N GLN A 141 3.62 12.32 -2.66
CA GLN A 141 4.88 13.07 -2.66
C GLN A 141 5.14 13.79 -3.99
N PHE A 142 4.49 13.39 -5.08
CA PHE A 142 4.70 13.97 -6.40
C PHE A 142 3.73 15.13 -6.67
N GLU A 143 4.16 16.08 -7.49
CA GLU A 143 3.29 17.15 -7.96
C GLU A 143 2.12 16.58 -8.77
N HIS A 144 0.90 16.94 -8.39
CA HIS A 144 -0.32 16.47 -9.03
C HIS A 144 -1.40 17.56 -9.03
N GLU A 145 -2.14 17.61 -10.12
CA GLU A 145 -3.33 18.44 -10.29
C GLU A 145 -4.57 17.72 -9.75
N THR A 146 -4.64 16.40 -9.98
CA THR A 146 -5.73 15.55 -9.49
C THR A 146 -5.19 14.32 -8.77
N PHE A 147 -5.92 13.89 -7.74
CA PHE A 147 -5.63 12.72 -6.94
C PHE A 147 -6.93 11.93 -6.74
N ARG A 148 -6.97 10.67 -7.18
CA ARG A 148 -8.20 9.85 -7.11
C ARG A 148 -7.90 8.38 -6.87
N PHE A 149 -8.96 7.65 -6.53
CA PHE A 149 -8.93 6.22 -6.25
C PHE A 149 -9.91 5.47 -7.16
N LYS A 150 -9.58 4.23 -7.51
CA LYS A 150 -10.49 3.29 -8.19
C LYS A 150 -10.51 1.95 -7.48
#